data_AF-A0A7X3UFF5-F1
#
_entry.id   AF-A0A7X3UFF5-F1
#
_cell.length_a   1.000
_cell.length_b   1.000
_cell.length_c   1.000
_cell.angle_alpha   90.00
_cell.angle_beta   90.00
_cell.angle_gamma   90.00
#
_symmetry.space_group_name_H-M   'P 1'
#
loop_
_entity.id
_entity.type
_entity.pdbx_description
1 polymer ?
#
loop_
_entity_poly.entity_id
_entity_poly.type
_entity_poly.pdbx_seq_one_letter_code
_entity_poly.pdbx_strand_id
1 'polypeptide(L)'
;MSEYTFPDLKGIQENYDRDGFVIVRDVLPTDLIREIDRHIDWLMARHPDLPPESLGHWLIADDPFWIRFLSDRRLLDVAEALVGPDVAFFAADYICKPPRRGKGVLWHQDGHYWPLEPMEVITVWFAVTDSTPSNGCVRVIPGSHRSGLHRHSPE
;
A
#
# COMPACT_ATOMS: atom_id res chain seq x y z
N MET A 1 17.06 -8.56 0.19
CA MET A 1 15.81 -7.89 0.59
C MET A 1 16.00 -7.41 1.99
N SER A 2 15.97 -6.09 2.19
CA SER A 2 16.13 -5.52 3.53
C SER A 2 14.82 -5.61 4.29
N GLU A 3 14.86 -6.28 5.44
CA GLU A 3 13.74 -6.44 6.35
C GLU A 3 14.05 -5.79 7.70
N TYR A 4 13.02 -5.20 8.31
CA TYR A 4 13.04 -4.53 9.61
C TYR A 4 11.90 -5.06 10.47
N THR A 5 12.01 -4.91 11.80
CA THR A 5 10.92 -5.22 12.74
C THR A 5 10.57 -3.96 13.50
N PHE A 6 9.30 -3.55 13.43
CA PHE A 6 8.81 -2.35 14.11
C PHE A 6 8.96 -2.48 15.64
N PRO A 7 9.40 -1.43 16.37
CA PRO A 7 9.64 -0.06 15.91
C PRO A 7 11.08 0.26 15.49
N ASP A 8 11.98 -0.71 15.35
CA ASP A 8 13.37 -0.44 14.95
C ASP A 8 13.49 -0.24 13.44
N LEU A 9 13.55 1.05 13.03
CA LEU A 9 13.66 1.49 11.64
C LEU A 9 15.03 2.12 11.33
N LYS A 10 16.05 1.88 12.17
CA LYS A 10 17.33 2.55 12.02
C LYS A 10 18.01 2.20 10.69
N GLY A 11 18.35 3.21 9.91
CA GLY A 11 19.00 3.04 8.60
C GLY A 11 18.07 2.51 7.50
N ILE A 12 16.74 2.55 7.71
CA ILE A 12 15.76 2.13 6.70
C ILE A 12 15.88 2.89 5.38
N GLN A 13 16.16 4.19 5.46
CA GLN A 13 16.30 5.08 4.31
C GLN A 13 17.41 4.64 3.36
N GLU A 14 18.59 4.24 3.87
CA GLU A 14 19.72 3.80 3.02
C GLU A 14 19.36 2.60 2.13
N ASN A 15 18.60 1.65 2.69
CA ASN A 15 18.15 0.48 1.94
C ASN A 15 17.00 0.81 0.99
N TYR A 16 16.08 1.69 1.40
CA TYR A 16 15.02 2.19 0.52
C TYR A 16 15.59 2.97 -0.68
N ASP A 17 16.58 3.84 -0.48
CA ASP A 17 17.22 4.61 -1.55
C ASP A 17 18.01 3.72 -2.53
N ARG A 18 18.56 2.60 -2.03
CA ARG A 18 19.25 1.61 -2.86
C ARG A 18 18.26 0.78 -3.67
N ASP A 19 17.26 0.17 -3.03
CA ASP A 19 16.45 -0.89 -3.61
C ASP A 19 15.06 -0.42 -4.09
N GLY A 20 14.58 0.73 -3.64
CA GLY A 20 13.26 1.29 -3.97
C GLY A 20 12.11 0.69 -3.18
N PHE A 21 12.40 -0.22 -2.24
CA PHE A 21 11.44 -0.80 -1.32
C PHE A 21 12.15 -1.40 -0.10
N VAL A 22 11.40 -1.58 0.98
CA VAL A 22 11.81 -2.26 2.22
C VAL A 22 10.61 -3.02 2.78
N ILE A 23 10.84 -4.02 3.62
CA ILE A 23 9.78 -4.72 4.35
C ILE A 23 9.92 -4.40 5.84
N VAL A 24 8.81 -3.98 6.45
CA VAL A 24 8.73 -3.76 7.90
C VAL A 24 7.71 -4.74 8.48
N ARG A 25 8.17 -5.63 9.36
CA ARG A 25 7.36 -6.63 10.07
C ARG A 25 6.77 -6.02 11.34
N ASP A 26 5.66 -6.62 11.78
CA ASP A 26 5.01 -6.32 13.07
C ASP A 26 4.57 -4.87 13.27
N VAL A 27 4.27 -4.15 12.18
CA VAL A 27 3.79 -2.76 12.22
C VAL A 27 2.38 -2.68 12.79
N LEU A 28 1.45 -3.48 12.26
CA LEU A 28 0.04 -3.45 12.66
C LEU A 28 -0.30 -4.67 13.53
N PRO A 29 -1.09 -4.49 14.60
CA PRO A 29 -1.46 -5.55 15.49
C PRO A 29 -2.54 -6.41 14.84
N THR A 30 -2.56 -7.70 15.17
CA THR A 30 -3.44 -8.67 14.50
C THR A 30 -4.93 -8.37 14.67
N ASP A 31 -5.34 -7.77 15.78
CA ASP A 31 -6.72 -7.35 16.01
C ASP A 31 -7.17 -6.23 15.07
N LEU A 32 -6.30 -5.25 14.79
CA LEU A 32 -6.55 -4.21 13.79
C LEU A 32 -6.61 -4.80 12.37
N ILE A 33 -5.71 -5.73 12.04
CA ILE A 33 -5.77 -6.44 10.74
C ILE A 33 -7.10 -7.17 10.57
N ARG A 34 -7.58 -7.88 11.60
CA ARG A 34 -8.89 -8.54 11.58
C ARG A 34 -10.05 -7.53 11.52
N GLU A 35 -9.88 -6.33 12.06
CA GLU A 35 -10.87 -5.27 11.95
C GLU A 35 -10.97 -4.76 10.51
N ILE A 36 -9.82 -4.56 9.84
CA ILE A 36 -9.76 -4.20 8.42
C ILE A 36 -10.40 -5.29 7.56
N ASP A 37 -10.13 -6.56 7.84
CA ASP A 37 -10.74 -7.69 7.10
C ASP A 37 -12.27 -7.68 7.22
N ARG A 38 -12.81 -7.54 8.44
CA ARG A 38 -14.27 -7.38 8.66
C ARG A 38 -14.84 -6.13 8.01
N HIS A 39 -14.04 -5.07 7.89
CA HIS A 39 -14.46 -3.85 7.24
C HIS A 39 -14.64 -4.04 5.73
N ILE A 40 -13.75 -4.81 5.09
CA ILE A 40 -13.90 -5.21 3.69
C ILE A 40 -15.20 -6.01 3.50
N ASP A 41 -15.47 -7.00 4.37
CA ASP A 41 -16.73 -7.76 4.35
C ASP A 41 -17.96 -6.86 4.49
N TRP A 42 -17.90 -5.88 5.40
CA TRP A 42 -18.98 -4.91 5.62
C TRP A 42 -19.22 -4.03 4.38
N LEU A 43 -18.16 -3.52 3.75
CA LEU A 43 -18.25 -2.75 2.50
C LEU A 43 -18.87 -3.61 1.38
N MET A 44 -18.43 -4.85 1.22
CA MET A 44 -18.97 -5.77 0.21
C MET A 44 -20.45 -6.06 0.45
N ALA A 45 -20.88 -6.23 1.70
CA ALA A 45 -22.29 -6.43 2.03
C ALA A 45 -23.15 -5.18 1.75
N ARG A 46 -22.57 -3.98 1.92
CA ARG A 46 -23.26 -2.70 1.69
C ARG A 46 -23.30 -2.31 0.21
N HIS A 47 -22.37 -2.82 -0.58
CA HIS A 47 -22.23 -2.56 -2.01
C HIS A 47 -22.20 -3.87 -2.82
N PRO A 48 -23.29 -4.67 -2.82
CA PRO A 48 -23.31 -6.00 -3.42
C PRO A 48 -23.12 -5.99 -4.94
N ASP A 49 -23.39 -4.86 -5.59
CA ASP A 49 -23.21 -4.69 -7.03
C ASP A 49 -21.78 -4.32 -7.43
N LEU A 50 -20.91 -3.97 -6.46
CA LEU A 50 -19.51 -3.68 -6.71
C LEU A 50 -18.68 -4.97 -6.59
N PRO A 51 -17.80 -5.26 -7.56
CA PRO A 51 -16.82 -6.32 -7.37
C PRO A 51 -15.79 -5.90 -6.30
N PRO A 52 -15.19 -6.86 -5.56
CA PRO A 52 -14.17 -6.57 -4.55
C PRO A 52 -13.02 -5.71 -5.07
N GLU A 53 -12.66 -5.86 -6.34
CA GLU A 53 -11.62 -5.11 -7.03
C GLU A 53 -11.94 -3.61 -7.22
N SER A 54 -13.18 -3.19 -6.93
CA SER A 54 -13.66 -1.80 -7.07
C SER A 54 -13.86 -1.08 -5.75
N LEU A 55 -13.33 -1.62 -4.65
CA LEU A 55 -13.29 -0.97 -3.32
C LEU A 55 -12.17 0.09 -3.26
N GLY A 56 -12.25 1.09 -4.15
CA GLY A 56 -11.27 2.18 -4.25
C GLY A 56 -11.58 3.40 -3.38
N HIS A 57 -10.70 4.39 -3.44
CA HIS A 57 -10.62 5.60 -2.60
C HIS A 57 -11.94 6.37 -2.53
N TRP A 58 -12.66 6.47 -3.64
CA TRP A 58 -13.94 7.18 -3.73
C TRP A 58 -15.01 6.60 -2.80
N LEU A 59 -14.93 5.30 -2.49
CA LEU A 59 -15.88 4.63 -1.61
C LEU A 59 -15.58 4.86 -0.13
N ILE A 60 -14.31 5.16 0.19
CA ILE A 60 -13.76 5.12 1.53
C ILE A 60 -13.27 6.48 2.05
N ALA A 61 -13.29 7.51 1.21
CA ALA A 61 -12.81 8.85 1.55
C ALA A 61 -13.51 9.45 2.78
N ASP A 62 -14.82 9.23 2.90
CA ASP A 62 -15.64 9.74 4.01
C ASP A 62 -15.90 8.67 5.10
N ASP A 63 -15.18 7.55 5.06
CA ASP A 63 -15.38 6.44 5.98
C ASP A 63 -14.63 6.67 7.30
N PRO A 64 -15.33 6.79 8.45
CA PRO A 64 -14.69 7.01 9.75
C PRO A 64 -13.69 5.91 10.14
N PHE A 65 -13.91 4.67 9.68
CA PHE A 65 -12.97 3.59 9.91
C PHE A 65 -11.63 3.90 9.24
N TRP A 66 -11.65 4.33 7.98
CA TRP A 66 -10.46 4.67 7.23
C TRP A 66 -9.75 5.90 7.78
N ILE A 67 -10.48 6.95 8.16
CA ILE A 67 -9.88 8.14 8.79
C ILE A 67 -9.11 7.74 10.05
N ARG A 68 -9.72 6.90 10.91
CA ARG A 68 -9.07 6.39 12.12
C ARG A 68 -7.85 5.53 11.79
N PHE A 69 -7.99 4.61 10.85
CA PHE A 69 -6.94 3.67 10.46
C PHE A 69 -5.72 4.38 9.82
N LEU A 70 -5.96 5.30 8.90
CA LEU A 70 -4.90 6.07 8.22
C LEU A 70 -4.19 7.04 9.17
N SER A 71 -4.85 7.44 10.24
CA SER A 71 -4.28 8.27 11.31
C SER A 71 -3.49 7.45 12.34
N ASP A 72 -3.32 6.14 12.14
CA ASP A 72 -2.56 5.29 13.06
C ASP A 72 -1.08 5.69 13.08
N ARG A 73 -0.58 6.02 14.28
CA ARG A 73 0.80 6.51 14.46
C ARG A 73 1.85 5.53 13.94
N ARG A 74 1.58 4.22 13.90
CA ARG A 74 2.55 3.22 13.42
C ARG A 74 2.77 3.32 11.92
N LEU A 75 1.73 3.69 11.17
CA LEU A 75 1.85 3.98 9.73
C LEU A 75 2.61 5.28 9.51
N LEU A 76 2.30 6.31 10.31
CA LEU A 76 2.99 7.59 10.25
C LEU A 76 4.48 7.46 10.59
N ASP A 77 4.84 6.72 11.64
CA ASP A 77 6.24 6.51 12.06
C ASP A 77 7.06 5.84 10.93
N VAL A 78 6.47 4.88 10.20
CA VAL A 78 7.11 4.26 9.03
C VAL A 78 7.26 5.25 7.87
N ALA A 79 6.24 6.07 7.60
CA ALA A 79 6.31 7.08 6.56
C ALA A 79 7.34 8.18 6.87
N GLU A 80 7.35 8.69 8.11
CA GLU A 80 8.29 9.70 8.59
C GLU A 80 9.73 9.21 8.56
N ALA A 81 9.96 7.91 8.80
CA ALA A 81 11.30 7.32 8.71
C ALA A 81 11.88 7.29 7.28
N LEU A 82 11.05 7.46 6.24
CA LEU A 82 11.46 7.46 4.84
C LEU A 82 11.39 8.86 4.20
N VAL A 83 10.34 9.61 4.49
CA VAL A 83 10.04 10.92 3.88
C VAL A 83 10.56 12.08 4.73
N GLY A 84 10.62 11.91 6.05
CA GLY A 84 10.80 12.99 7.02
C GLY A 84 9.48 13.42 7.67
N PRO A 85 9.50 14.44 8.56
CA PRO A 85 8.36 14.78 9.41
C PRO A 85 7.18 15.43 8.67
N ASP A 86 7.40 15.97 7.47
CA ASP A 86 6.40 16.69 6.70
C ASP A 86 5.68 15.75 5.72
N VAL A 87 4.80 14.90 6.25
CA VAL A 87 4.03 13.91 5.47
C VAL A 87 2.59 14.38 5.26
N ALA A 88 2.11 14.25 4.02
CA ALA A 88 0.70 14.43 3.67
C ALA A 88 0.12 13.12 3.12
N PHE A 89 -1.10 12.79 3.52
CA PHE A 89 -1.84 11.67 2.94
C PHE A 89 -2.41 12.06 1.57
N PHE A 90 -2.11 11.26 0.55
CA PHE A 90 -2.56 11.49 -0.83
C PHE A 90 -3.77 10.64 -1.22
N ALA A 91 -3.65 9.31 -1.09
CA ALA A 91 -4.70 8.36 -1.46
C ALA A 91 -4.51 7.00 -0.76
N ALA A 92 -5.58 6.22 -0.66
CA ALA A 92 -5.55 4.82 -0.28
C ALA A 92 -6.64 4.05 -1.02
N ASP A 93 -6.38 2.77 -1.30
CA ASP A 93 -7.30 1.86 -1.98
C ASP A 93 -7.22 0.47 -1.31
N TYR A 94 -8.33 -0.29 -1.29
CA TYR A 94 -8.23 -1.73 -1.08
C TYR A 94 -7.91 -2.43 -2.40
N ILE A 95 -6.91 -3.32 -2.36
CA ILE A 95 -6.59 -4.20 -3.48
C ILE A 95 -7.04 -5.61 -3.14
N CYS A 96 -8.29 -5.93 -3.49
CA CYS A 96 -8.84 -7.28 -3.32
C CYS A 96 -8.57 -8.13 -4.57
N LYS A 97 -8.14 -9.38 -4.38
CA LYS A 97 -7.90 -10.35 -5.46
C LYS A 97 -8.67 -11.63 -5.22
N PRO A 98 -9.93 -11.76 -5.70
CA PRO A 98 -10.71 -12.96 -5.48
C PRO A 98 -10.07 -14.19 -6.15
N PRO A 99 -10.15 -15.39 -5.55
CA PRO A 99 -9.53 -16.59 -6.11
C PRO A 99 -10.00 -16.88 -7.54
N ARG A 100 -9.05 -17.06 -8.45
CA ARG A 100 -9.28 -17.45 -9.86
C ARG A 100 -10.16 -16.48 -10.66
N ARG A 101 -10.38 -15.26 -10.14
CA ARG A 101 -11.15 -14.20 -10.77
C ARG A 101 -10.37 -12.89 -10.66
N GLY A 102 -10.83 -11.86 -11.36
CA GLY A 102 -10.22 -10.54 -11.33
C GLY A 102 -9.13 -10.32 -12.39
N LYS A 103 -8.48 -9.16 -12.30
CA LYS A 103 -7.45 -8.71 -13.24
C LYS A 103 -6.07 -8.81 -12.58
N GLY A 104 -5.08 -9.21 -13.37
CA GLY A 104 -3.68 -9.12 -12.95
C GLY A 104 -3.27 -7.66 -12.89
N VAL A 105 -2.47 -7.30 -11.88
CA VAL A 105 -1.75 -6.02 -11.86
C VAL A 105 -0.43 -6.24 -12.59
N LEU A 106 -0.29 -5.64 -13.78
CA LEU A 106 0.90 -5.77 -14.61
C LEU A 106 2.07 -4.95 -14.05
N TRP A 107 3.26 -5.09 -14.64
CA TRP A 107 4.40 -4.25 -14.28
C TRP A 107 4.10 -2.78 -14.58
N HIS A 108 4.24 -1.93 -13.58
CA HIS A 108 4.01 -0.49 -13.70
C HIS A 108 4.81 0.27 -12.64
N GLN A 109 4.79 1.60 -12.73
CA GLN A 109 5.19 2.51 -11.66
C GLN A 109 3.98 3.32 -11.23
N ASP A 110 3.66 3.34 -9.93
CA ASP A 110 2.48 4.04 -9.41
C ASP A 110 2.44 5.52 -9.84
N GLY A 111 3.59 6.20 -9.77
CA GLY A 111 3.74 7.60 -10.16
C GLY A 111 3.43 7.89 -11.64
N HIS A 112 3.32 6.88 -12.50
CA HIS A 112 2.83 7.07 -13.87
C HIS A 112 1.37 7.56 -13.92
N TYR A 113 0.57 7.21 -12.92
CA TYR A 113 -0.86 7.48 -12.87
C TYR A 113 -1.23 8.75 -12.09
N TRP A 114 -0.26 9.40 -11.44
CA TRP A 114 -0.52 10.48 -10.50
C TRP A 114 -0.03 11.83 -11.01
N PRO A 115 -0.84 12.89 -10.88
CA PRO A 115 -0.46 14.24 -11.30
C PRO A 115 0.33 14.96 -10.20
N LEU A 116 1.40 14.34 -9.68
CA LEU A 116 2.24 14.90 -8.61
C LEU A 116 3.54 15.47 -9.17
N GLU A 117 3.90 16.68 -8.73
CA GLU A 117 5.17 17.34 -9.06
C GLU A 117 5.64 18.17 -7.83
N PRO A 118 6.81 17.87 -7.23
CA PRO A 118 7.71 16.77 -7.56
C PRO A 118 7.12 15.39 -7.20
N MET A 119 7.59 14.33 -7.86
CA MET A 119 7.19 12.94 -7.55
C MET A 119 7.88 12.41 -6.28
N GLU A 120 7.67 13.11 -5.16
CA GLU A 120 8.19 12.78 -3.83
C GLU A 120 7.10 12.08 -3.02
N VAL A 121 6.83 10.83 -3.39
CA VAL A 121 5.75 10.02 -2.81
C VAL A 121 6.25 8.61 -2.51
N ILE A 122 5.74 8.03 -1.43
CA ILE A 122 5.93 6.62 -1.10
C ILE A 122 4.58 5.92 -1.01
N THR A 123 4.57 4.63 -1.31
CA THR A 123 3.40 3.76 -1.09
C THR A 123 3.67 2.89 0.14
N VAL A 124 2.82 2.99 1.16
CA VAL A 124 2.82 2.04 2.28
C VAL A 124 1.83 0.93 1.98
N TRP A 125 2.34 -0.23 1.59
CA TRP A 125 1.53 -1.42 1.32
C TRP A 125 1.57 -2.39 2.50
N PHE A 126 0.40 -2.84 2.97
CA PHE A 126 0.29 -3.84 4.02
C PHE A 126 -0.69 -4.95 3.61
N ALA A 127 -0.42 -6.15 4.11
CA ALA A 127 -1.21 -7.33 3.82
C ALA A 127 -2.34 -7.48 4.85
N VAL A 128 -3.60 -7.41 4.41
CA VAL A 128 -4.77 -7.72 5.27
C VAL A 128 -4.93 -9.23 5.45
N THR A 129 -4.63 -9.98 4.39
CA THR A 129 -4.53 -11.45 4.38
C THR A 129 -3.10 -11.86 4.03
N ASP A 130 -2.70 -13.09 4.35
CA ASP A 130 -1.38 -13.63 3.95
C ASP A 130 -1.09 -13.35 2.47
N SER A 131 0.09 -12.81 2.18
CA SER A 131 0.52 -12.46 0.82
C SER A 131 1.65 -13.39 0.39
N THR A 132 1.33 -14.31 -0.51
CA THR A 132 2.21 -15.42 -0.90
C THR A 132 2.37 -15.47 -2.42
N PRO A 133 3.43 -16.13 -2.93
CA PRO A 133 3.61 -16.30 -4.37
C PRO A 133 2.44 -17.01 -5.07
N SER A 134 1.70 -17.86 -4.37
CA SER A 134 0.58 -18.62 -4.93
C SER A 134 -0.76 -17.88 -4.91
N ASN A 135 -0.88 -16.76 -4.19
CA ASN A 135 -2.13 -15.96 -4.12
C ASN A 135 -1.99 -14.53 -4.64
N GLY A 136 -0.92 -14.25 -5.41
CA GLY A 136 -0.77 -12.98 -6.11
C GLY A 136 -0.13 -11.88 -5.27
N CYS A 137 0.88 -12.22 -4.46
CA CYS A 137 1.68 -11.24 -3.73
C CYS A 137 2.28 -10.16 -4.64
N VAL A 138 2.61 -9.02 -4.03
CA VAL A 138 3.32 -7.94 -4.71
C VAL A 138 4.70 -8.42 -5.13
N ARG A 139 5.12 -8.00 -6.33
CA ARG A 139 6.47 -8.20 -6.85
C ARG A 139 7.08 -6.84 -7.18
N VAL A 140 8.35 -6.69 -6.89
CA VAL A 140 9.11 -5.46 -7.09
C VAL A 140 10.41 -5.78 -7.82
N ILE A 141 10.92 -4.82 -8.59
CA ILE A 141 12.23 -4.90 -9.23
C ILE A 141 13.17 -3.99 -8.44
N PRO A 142 14.12 -4.54 -7.67
CA PRO A 142 15.04 -3.73 -6.87
C PRO A 142 15.80 -2.70 -7.73
N GLY A 143 15.83 -1.46 -7.28
CA GLY A 143 16.55 -0.34 -7.91
C GLY A 143 15.87 0.25 -9.14
N SER A 144 14.69 -0.24 -9.55
CA SER A 144 13.99 0.24 -10.74
C SER A 144 13.57 1.72 -10.65
N HIS A 145 13.31 2.23 -9.44
CA HIS A 145 12.97 3.64 -9.18
C HIS A 145 14.07 4.63 -9.60
N ARG A 146 15.34 4.21 -9.61
CA ARG A 146 16.50 5.06 -9.94
C ARG A 146 16.55 5.53 -11.38
N SER A 147 15.77 4.89 -12.25
CA SER A 147 15.68 5.24 -13.67
C SER A 147 14.60 6.29 -13.97
N GLY A 148 13.96 6.84 -12.93
CA GLY A 148 12.87 7.81 -13.06
C GLY A 148 11.58 7.17 -13.55
N LEU A 149 10.59 8.00 -13.89
CA LEU A 149 9.33 7.54 -14.46
C LEU A 149 9.48 7.20 -15.94
N HIS A 150 9.08 5.98 -16.29
CA HIS A 150 9.02 5.51 -17.66
C HIS A 150 7.68 5.86 -18.30
N ARG A 151 7.69 6.06 -19.61
CA ARG A 151 6.46 6.12 -20.40
C ARG A 151 5.87 4.72 -20.48
N HIS A 152 4.65 4.55 -19.99
CA HIS A 152 3.91 3.29 -20.15
C HIS A 152 3.00 3.40 -21.37
N SER A 153 2.85 2.30 -22.11
CA SER A 153 1.80 2.19 -23.14
C SER A 153 0.45 2.04 -22.45
N PRO A 154 -0.62 2.68 -22.94
CA PRO A 154 -1.96 2.33 -22.49
C PRO A 154 -2.23 0.85 -22.76
N GLU A 155 -2.82 0.15 -21.78
CA GLU A 155 -3.31 -1.22 -21.92
C GLU A 155 -4.41 -1.35 -22.99
#